data_AF-A0A1B1PWQ5-F1
#
_entry.id   AF-A0A1B1PWQ5-F1
#
_cell.length_a   1.000
_cell.length_b   1.000
_cell.length_c   1.000
_cell.angle_alpha   90.00
_cell.angle_beta   90.00
_cell.angle_gamma   90.00
#
_symmetry.space_group_name_H-M   'P 1'
#
loop_
_entity.id
_entity.type
_entity.pdbx_description
1 polymer ?
#
loop_
_entity_poly.entity_id
_entity_poly.type
_entity_poly.pdbx_seq_one_letter_code
_entity_poly.pdbx_strand_id
1 'polypeptide(L)'
;MISWLDETSEKSAYGGMRIQCLSAFILVLSSMATASSADVEVSACLEGAIIFAEPVRASDGGRGAEFSMAVTNHLKVAISALAAEISYRTEGRAVPWAKEGVDRLPIPGGIEPGETRDIRFGTRRGQDWMDPLVADVVIHDASGPNGESLAVQGDTCSTPQMSEEAQALLKAASKCWVVDVGGAAARVSVTVGVTVAQGRVGRDLLLVSAAGGDDLAAETAFQNVRRTLLRCQGDGYAVDDGHYEVTFSPQSLRR
;
A
#
# COMPACT_ATOMS: atom_id res chain seq x y z
N MET A 1 69.57 37.44 53.63
CA MET A 1 69.66 36.05 54.13
C MET A 1 69.53 35.15 52.90
N ILE A 2 70.63 35.05 52.15
CA ILE A 2 71.55 33.90 52.08
C ILE A 2 70.98 32.77 51.21
N SER A 3 71.63 32.64 50.05
CA SER A 3 71.66 31.53 49.09
C SER A 3 71.99 30.17 49.72
N TRP A 4 71.59 29.07 49.06
CA TRP A 4 72.36 27.82 48.82
C TRP A 4 71.41 26.91 48.00
N LEU A 5 71.62 26.73 46.69
CA LEU A 5 72.48 25.74 45.98
C LEU A 5 71.88 24.33 45.92
N ASP A 6 71.65 23.84 44.70
CA ASP A 6 72.08 22.55 44.07
C ASP A 6 71.12 22.30 42.87
N GLU A 7 71.45 22.40 41.59
CA GLU A 7 72.56 21.95 40.74
C GLU A 7 72.55 20.45 40.38
N THR A 8 72.40 20.19 39.07
CA THR A 8 72.62 18.94 38.29
C THR A 8 71.62 17.79 38.53
N SER A 9 71.27 16.93 37.58
CA SER A 9 72.03 16.34 36.48
C SER A 9 71.10 15.73 35.42
N GLU A 10 71.56 15.80 34.17
CA GLU A 10 71.15 15.01 33.01
C GLU A 10 70.91 13.51 33.29
N LYS A 11 69.99 12.89 32.54
CA LYS A 11 70.33 11.85 31.56
C LYS A 11 69.18 11.47 30.63
N SER A 12 69.53 11.54 29.34
CA SER A 12 68.85 11.00 28.17
C SER A 12 68.83 9.46 28.17
N ALA A 13 67.88 8.89 27.42
CA ALA A 13 68.02 7.75 26.50
C ALA A 13 67.09 6.53 26.73
N TYR A 14 66.25 6.32 25.70
CA TYR A 14 65.92 5.05 25.04
C TYR A 14 65.19 3.91 25.78
N GLY A 15 64.12 3.43 25.12
CA GLY A 15 63.46 2.14 25.34
C GLY A 15 61.95 2.33 25.50
N GLY A 16 61.11 2.19 24.46
CA GLY A 16 60.98 0.96 23.69
C GLY A 16 59.88 0.08 24.29
N MET A 17 58.64 0.30 23.84
CA MET A 17 57.58 -0.71 23.73
C MET A 17 56.94 -1.22 25.03
N ARG A 18 55.68 -0.82 25.28
CA ARG A 18 54.55 -1.78 25.31
C ARG A 18 53.20 -1.07 25.27
N ILE A 19 52.47 -1.45 24.23
CA ILE A 19 51.08 -1.17 23.92
C ILE A 19 50.21 -1.74 25.03
N GLN A 20 49.33 -0.93 25.62
CA GLN A 20 47.93 -1.24 25.96
C GLN A 20 47.35 -0.19 26.92
N CYS A 21 46.35 0.55 26.45
CA CYS A 21 45.19 1.02 27.21
C CYS A 21 44.21 1.60 26.17
N LEU A 22 43.24 0.80 25.73
CA LEU A 22 41.84 0.87 26.20
C LEU A 22 41.27 2.27 26.02
N SER A 23 40.44 2.48 24.98
CA SER A 23 39.30 3.41 25.02
C SER A 23 38.43 3.34 23.76
N ALA A 24 37.16 2.97 23.99
CA ALA A 24 35.96 3.34 23.25
C ALA A 24 35.84 2.93 21.76
N PHE A 25 35.43 1.68 21.52
CA PHE A 25 34.73 1.31 20.30
C PHE A 25 33.26 1.76 20.47
N ILE A 26 32.87 2.87 19.84
CA ILE A 26 31.46 3.28 19.74
C ILE A 26 30.80 2.31 18.75
N LEU A 27 30.01 1.37 19.27
CA LEU A 27 29.07 0.60 18.45
C LEU A 27 27.95 1.56 18.00
N VAL A 28 28.04 2.07 16.79
CA VAL A 28 26.87 2.58 16.07
C VAL A 28 25.99 1.36 15.79
N LEU A 29 25.03 1.11 16.68
CA LEU A 29 23.89 0.24 16.38
C LEU A 29 23.09 0.92 15.28
N SER A 30 23.41 0.60 14.02
CA SER A 30 22.47 0.77 12.93
C SER A 30 21.29 -0.15 13.21
N SER A 31 20.23 0.39 13.81
CA SER A 31 18.91 -0.22 13.75
C SER A 31 18.46 -0.21 12.29
N MET A 32 18.91 -1.18 11.51
CA MET A 32 18.16 -1.58 10.33
C MET A 32 16.90 -2.24 10.86
N ALA A 33 15.79 -1.51 10.85
CA ALA A 33 14.48 -2.10 11.03
C ALA A 33 14.29 -3.08 9.88
N THR A 34 14.61 -4.36 10.11
CA THR A 34 14.16 -5.44 9.25
C THR A 34 12.67 -5.55 9.46
N ALA A 35 11.88 -5.06 8.51
CA ALA A 35 10.45 -5.34 8.45
C ALA A 35 10.28 -6.86 8.55
N SER A 36 9.46 -7.31 9.51
CA SER A 36 9.13 -8.71 9.66
C SER A 36 8.37 -9.19 8.43
N SER A 37 8.46 -10.47 8.07
CA SER A 37 7.62 -11.04 7.01
C SER A 37 6.13 -10.82 7.28
N ALA A 38 5.74 -10.70 8.55
CA ALA A 38 4.39 -10.31 8.95
C ALA A 38 4.05 -8.88 8.51
N ASP A 39 4.95 -7.91 8.67
CA ASP A 39 4.74 -6.51 8.25
C ASP A 39 4.62 -6.39 6.72
N VAL A 40 5.33 -7.26 5.99
CA VAL A 40 5.27 -7.35 4.52
C VAL A 40 3.95 -7.96 4.05
N GLU A 41 3.45 -9.02 4.69
CA GLU A 41 2.13 -9.61 4.36
C GLU A 41 0.97 -8.68 4.73
N VAL A 42 1.13 -7.93 5.82
CA VAL A 42 0.16 -6.97 6.33
C VAL A 42 0.07 -5.71 5.44
N SER A 43 1.19 -5.21 4.93
CA SER A 43 1.20 -4.15 3.92
C SER A 43 0.55 -4.62 2.61
N ALA A 44 0.81 -5.88 2.21
CA ALA A 44 0.16 -6.51 1.06
C ALA A 44 -1.34 -6.75 1.27
N CYS A 45 -1.83 -6.79 2.51
CA CYS A 45 -3.25 -6.89 2.81
C CYS A 45 -4.01 -5.60 2.44
N LEU A 46 -3.44 -4.44 2.74
CA LEU A 46 -4.05 -3.16 2.40
C LEU A 46 -3.89 -2.87 0.91
N GLU A 47 -2.85 -3.41 0.27
CA GLU A 47 -2.64 -3.33 -1.18
C GLU A 47 -3.83 -3.94 -1.94
N GLY A 48 -4.66 -3.07 -2.52
CA GLY A 48 -5.83 -3.44 -3.33
C GLY A 48 -7.12 -3.69 -2.55
N ALA A 49 -7.06 -3.80 -1.22
CA ALA A 49 -8.24 -3.71 -0.37
C ALA A 49 -8.65 -2.25 -0.12
N ILE A 50 -7.69 -1.34 -0.12
CA ILE A 50 -7.93 0.10 -0.13
C ILE A 50 -7.42 0.63 -1.46
N ILE A 51 -8.33 1.10 -2.30
CA ILE A 51 -8.00 1.65 -3.61
C ILE A 51 -8.15 3.16 -3.52
N PHE A 52 -7.15 3.90 -3.99
CA PHE A 52 -7.18 5.34 -4.00
C PHE A 52 -6.83 5.90 -5.37
N ALA A 53 -7.50 6.98 -5.76
CA ALA A 53 -7.22 7.72 -6.98
C ALA A 53 -5.98 8.62 -6.80
N GLU A 54 -5.41 9.09 -7.91
CA GLU A 54 -4.38 10.13 -7.87
C GLU A 54 -4.95 11.40 -7.21
N PRO A 55 -4.22 12.04 -6.27
CA PRO A 55 -4.68 13.27 -5.64
C PRO A 55 -4.87 14.40 -6.64
N VAL A 56 -6.07 14.99 -6.65
CA VAL A 56 -6.41 16.15 -7.47
C VAL A 56 -6.42 17.39 -6.58
N ARG A 57 -5.82 18.47 -7.06
CA ARG A 57 -5.85 19.76 -6.36
C ARG A 57 -7.28 20.31 -6.37
N ALA A 58 -7.89 20.45 -5.19
CA ALA A 58 -9.31 20.77 -5.05
C ALA A 58 -9.59 22.29 -5.04
N SER A 59 -8.68 23.10 -4.49
CA SER A 59 -8.77 24.57 -4.53
C SER A 59 -7.41 25.26 -4.32
N ASP A 60 -7.32 26.50 -4.81
CA ASP A 60 -6.24 27.48 -4.60
C ASP A 60 -6.59 28.52 -3.51
N GLY A 61 -7.69 28.29 -2.77
CA GLY A 61 -8.41 29.30 -1.99
C GLY A 61 -7.74 29.80 -0.69
N GLY A 62 -6.41 29.93 -0.62
CA GLY A 62 -5.75 30.55 0.54
C GLY A 62 -4.24 30.32 0.68
N ARG A 63 -3.77 30.28 1.94
CA ARG A 63 -2.35 30.16 2.36
C ARG A 63 -1.79 28.72 2.32
N GLY A 64 -2.32 27.84 1.47
CA GLY A 64 -1.91 26.44 1.38
C GLY A 64 -2.66 25.70 0.28
N ALA A 65 -2.12 24.57 -0.18
CA ALA A 65 -2.74 23.72 -1.19
C ALA A 65 -3.63 22.65 -0.55
N GLU A 66 -4.85 22.50 -1.07
CA GLU A 66 -5.79 21.44 -0.71
C GLU A 66 -5.90 20.42 -1.84
N PHE A 67 -5.88 19.15 -1.48
CA PHE A 67 -6.00 18.00 -2.36
C PHE A 67 -7.20 17.15 -1.95
N SER A 68 -7.84 16.56 -2.94
CA SER A 68 -8.87 15.53 -2.76
C SER A 68 -8.42 14.25 -3.45
N MET A 69 -8.65 13.10 -2.82
CA MET A 69 -8.53 11.81 -3.49
C MET A 69 -9.73 10.93 -3.15
N ALA A 70 -10.25 10.22 -4.16
CA ALA A 70 -11.25 9.19 -3.94
C ALA A 70 -10.59 7.98 -3.29
N VAL A 71 -11.19 7.44 -2.24
CA VAL A 71 -10.77 6.22 -1.55
C VAL A 71 -11.93 5.24 -1.51
N THR A 72 -11.71 4.04 -2.01
CA THR A 72 -12.65 2.92 -2.00
C THR A 72 -12.22 1.90 -0.95
N ASN A 73 -13.13 1.57 -0.04
CA ASN A 73 -12.93 0.55 0.98
C ASN A 73 -13.48 -0.80 0.50
N HIS A 74 -12.62 -1.79 0.25
CA HIS A 74 -13.03 -3.17 -0.03
C HIS A 74 -12.86 -4.11 1.17
N LEU A 75 -12.53 -3.59 2.35
CA LEU A 75 -12.52 -4.36 3.58
C LEU A 75 -13.95 -4.62 4.04
N LYS A 76 -14.13 -5.68 4.84
CA LYS A 76 -15.43 -5.98 5.48
C LYS A 76 -15.75 -5.11 6.68
N VAL A 77 -14.84 -4.22 7.05
CA VAL A 77 -14.96 -3.32 8.20
C VAL A 77 -14.83 -1.87 7.74
N ALA A 78 -15.51 -0.96 8.44
CA ALA A 78 -15.41 0.46 8.16
C ALA A 78 -14.01 1.00 8.47
N ILE A 79 -13.54 1.97 7.68
CA ILE A 79 -12.27 2.67 7.90
C ILE A 79 -12.56 4.03 8.54
N SER A 80 -11.93 4.33 9.68
CA SER A 80 -12.08 5.62 10.37
C SER A 80 -10.92 6.58 10.11
N ALA A 81 -9.75 6.07 9.71
CA ALA A 81 -8.57 6.87 9.40
C ALA A 81 -7.58 6.11 8.51
N LEU A 82 -6.67 6.85 7.88
CA LEU A 82 -5.52 6.29 7.14
C LEU A 82 -4.22 6.79 7.76
N ALA A 83 -3.21 5.94 7.87
CA ALA A 83 -1.83 6.38 8.09
C ALA A 83 -1.13 6.45 6.73
N ALA A 84 -0.54 7.60 6.41
CA ALA A 84 -0.03 7.86 5.08
C ALA A 84 1.25 8.69 5.12
N GLU A 85 2.08 8.54 4.12
CA GLU A 85 3.18 9.43 3.82
C GLU A 85 2.84 10.26 2.59
N ILE A 86 2.95 11.58 2.71
CA ILE A 86 2.58 12.53 1.67
C ILE A 86 3.82 13.30 1.23
N SER A 87 4.12 13.27 -0.06
CA SER A 87 5.20 14.03 -0.67
C SER A 87 4.66 15.12 -1.57
N TYR A 88 5.08 16.37 -1.36
CA TYR A 88 4.69 17.51 -2.17
C TYR A 88 5.82 17.89 -3.12
N ARG A 89 5.56 17.93 -4.42
CA ARG A 89 6.57 18.24 -5.45
C ARG A 89 6.01 19.10 -6.57
N THR A 90 6.92 19.70 -7.33
CA THR A 90 6.63 20.30 -8.63
C THR A 90 7.18 19.38 -9.70
N GLU A 91 6.47 19.25 -10.82
CA GLU A 91 6.93 18.45 -11.95
C GLU A 91 8.30 18.92 -12.45
N GLY A 92 9.19 17.98 -12.76
CA GLY A 92 10.57 18.26 -13.17
C GLY A 92 11.58 18.51 -12.04
N ARG A 93 11.16 18.56 -10.76
CA ARG A 93 12.10 18.57 -9.61
C ARG A 93 12.36 17.17 -9.08
N ALA A 94 13.63 16.84 -8.84
CA ALA A 94 14.04 15.58 -8.23
C ALA A 94 13.85 15.53 -6.70
N VAL A 95 13.87 16.69 -6.04
CA VAL A 95 13.74 16.79 -4.57
C VAL A 95 12.37 17.36 -4.24
N PRO A 96 11.54 16.66 -3.43
CA PRO A 96 10.23 17.17 -3.02
C PRO A 96 10.41 18.39 -2.12
N TRP A 97 9.42 19.28 -2.13
CA TRP A 97 9.35 20.45 -1.26
C TRP A 97 9.20 20.05 0.19
N ALA A 98 8.39 19.02 0.44
CA ALA A 98 8.19 18.45 1.76
C ALA A 98 7.77 16.99 1.64
N LYS A 99 8.10 16.24 2.68
CA LYS A 99 7.69 14.86 2.89
C LYS A 99 7.17 14.75 4.31
N GLU A 100 5.88 14.49 4.46
CA GLU A 100 5.19 14.48 5.73
C GLU A 100 4.62 13.09 6.01
N GLY A 101 5.07 12.48 7.11
CA GLY A 101 4.38 11.33 7.70
C GLY A 101 3.13 11.82 8.41
N VAL A 102 1.98 11.31 7.99
CA VAL A 102 0.68 11.54 8.60
C VAL A 102 0.30 10.26 9.32
N ASP A 103 0.56 10.25 10.62
CA ASP A 103 0.28 9.09 11.48
C ASP A 103 -1.23 8.77 11.54
N ARG A 104 -2.07 9.80 11.32
CA ARG A 104 -3.52 9.63 11.27
C ARG A 104 -4.18 10.74 10.45
N LEU A 105 -4.71 10.38 9.29
CA LEU A 105 -5.61 11.17 8.48
C LEU A 105 -7.05 10.74 8.81
N PRO A 106 -7.75 11.45 9.71
CA PRO A 106 -9.10 11.08 10.12
C PRO A 106 -10.09 11.26 8.97
N ILE A 107 -11.04 10.33 8.86
CA ILE A 107 -12.12 10.38 7.89
C ILE A 107 -13.43 10.56 8.66
N PRO A 108 -13.98 11.78 8.75
CA PRO A 108 -15.23 12.02 9.45
C PRO A 108 -16.37 11.17 8.88
N GLY A 109 -17.00 10.36 9.75
CA GLY A 109 -18.03 9.39 9.37
C GLY A 109 -17.49 8.10 8.75
N GLY A 110 -16.17 7.96 8.60
CA GLY A 110 -15.51 6.78 8.04
C GLY A 110 -15.83 6.52 6.57
N ILE A 111 -15.40 5.35 6.10
CA ILE A 111 -15.76 4.76 4.81
C ILE A 111 -16.28 3.35 5.08
N GLU A 112 -17.54 3.10 4.76
CA GLU A 112 -18.18 1.79 4.97
C GLU A 112 -17.64 0.74 3.98
N PRO A 113 -17.80 -0.57 4.25
CA PRO A 113 -17.47 -1.64 3.31
C PRO A 113 -18.14 -1.43 1.94
N GLY A 114 -17.34 -1.45 0.87
CA GLY A 114 -17.76 -1.23 -0.52
C GLY A 114 -17.98 0.23 -0.90
N GLU A 115 -17.86 1.18 0.04
CA GLU A 115 -18.08 2.60 -0.20
C GLU A 115 -16.84 3.26 -0.82
N THR A 116 -17.08 4.24 -1.71
CA THR A 116 -16.06 5.18 -2.18
C THR A 116 -16.34 6.57 -1.64
N ARG A 117 -15.36 7.22 -1.02
CA ARG A 117 -15.48 8.60 -0.53
C ARG A 117 -14.28 9.46 -0.92
N ASP A 118 -14.55 10.72 -1.23
CA ASP A 118 -13.52 11.73 -1.39
C ASP A 118 -13.00 12.17 -0.02
N ILE A 119 -11.71 11.95 0.23
CA ILE A 119 -11.01 12.47 1.39
C ILE A 119 -10.25 13.73 1.00
N ARG A 120 -10.24 14.73 1.89
CA ARG A 120 -9.49 15.97 1.71
C ARG A 120 -8.31 16.02 2.64
N PHE A 121 -7.19 16.49 2.12
CA PHE A 121 -5.97 16.74 2.87
C PHE A 121 -5.24 17.92 2.26
N GLY A 122 -4.22 18.44 2.92
CA GLY A 122 -3.50 19.58 2.39
C GLY A 122 -2.29 19.96 3.21
N THR A 123 -1.58 20.95 2.69
CA THR A 123 -0.37 21.49 3.31
C THR A 123 -0.71 22.30 4.55
N ARG A 124 0.27 22.46 5.46
CA ARG A 124 0.15 23.41 6.57
C ARG A 124 -0.04 24.84 6.06
N ARG A 125 -0.89 25.61 6.73
CA ARG A 125 -1.15 27.01 6.40
C ARG A 125 0.11 27.87 6.58
N GLY A 126 0.36 28.77 5.63
CA GLY A 126 1.34 29.86 5.75
C GLY A 126 2.70 29.60 5.12
N GLN A 127 2.87 28.50 4.40
CA GLN A 127 4.07 28.19 3.63
C GLN A 127 3.83 28.56 2.16
N ASP A 128 4.82 29.20 1.53
CA ASP A 128 4.74 29.68 0.14
C ASP A 128 5.14 28.54 -0.80
N TRP A 129 4.15 27.88 -1.39
CA TRP A 129 4.34 26.73 -2.27
C TRP A 129 4.33 27.17 -3.73
N MET A 130 5.17 26.57 -4.57
CA MET A 130 5.21 26.89 -5.99
C MET A 130 4.19 26.05 -6.78
N ASP A 131 3.45 26.71 -7.67
CA ASP A 131 2.56 26.06 -8.63
C ASP A 131 3.33 25.60 -9.91
N PRO A 132 2.98 24.45 -10.50
CA PRO A 132 2.01 23.48 -10.00
C PRO A 132 2.58 22.64 -8.84
N LEU A 133 1.76 22.43 -7.81
CA LEU A 133 2.07 21.54 -6.70
C LEU A 133 1.27 20.24 -6.84
N VAL A 134 1.99 19.12 -6.86
CA VAL A 134 1.43 17.76 -6.90
C VAL A 134 1.69 17.07 -5.57
N ALA A 135 0.73 16.28 -5.10
CA ALA A 135 0.88 15.42 -3.92
C ALA A 135 0.95 13.95 -4.35
N ASP A 136 2.01 13.26 -3.97
CA ASP A 136 2.08 11.80 -4.02
C ASP A 136 1.73 11.26 -2.63
N VAL A 137 0.91 10.21 -2.58
CA VAL A 137 0.46 9.60 -1.32
C VAL A 137 0.80 8.12 -1.31
N VAL A 138 1.40 7.67 -0.21
CA VAL A 138 1.65 6.26 0.09
C VAL A 138 0.89 5.93 1.37
N ILE A 139 -0.05 4.98 1.31
CA ILE A 139 -0.78 4.51 2.49
C ILE A 139 0.03 3.40 3.16
N HIS A 140 0.23 3.51 4.47
CA HIS A 140 0.95 2.54 5.28
C HIS A 140 0.03 1.70 6.15
N ASP A 141 -1.10 2.29 6.59
CA ASP A 141 -2.06 1.62 7.45
C ASP A 141 -3.46 2.23 7.29
N ALA A 142 -4.47 1.51 7.75
CA ALA A 142 -5.83 1.99 7.95
C ALA A 142 -6.32 1.65 9.35
N SER A 143 -7.11 2.52 9.94
CA SER A 143 -7.72 2.28 11.25
C SER A 143 -9.19 1.88 11.13
N GLY A 144 -9.62 0.88 11.90
CA GLY A 144 -11.00 0.42 11.96
C GLY A 144 -11.93 1.39 12.70
N PRO A 145 -13.21 1.03 12.91
CA PRO A 145 -14.20 1.90 13.55
C PRO A 145 -13.88 2.18 15.03
N ASN A 146 -13.14 1.29 15.69
CA ASN A 146 -12.63 1.47 17.05
C ASN A 146 -11.32 2.28 17.10
N GLY A 147 -10.78 2.69 15.95
CA GLY A 147 -9.52 3.43 15.86
C GLY A 147 -8.26 2.57 16.00
N GLU A 148 -8.39 1.24 15.99
CA GLU A 148 -7.26 0.31 15.98
C GLU A 148 -6.75 0.08 14.56
N SER A 149 -5.47 -0.24 14.45
CA SER A 149 -4.81 -0.60 13.20
C SER A 149 -5.42 -1.87 12.60
N LEU A 150 -5.83 -1.80 11.33
CA LEU A 150 -6.32 -2.93 10.55
C LEU A 150 -5.17 -3.78 10.01
N ALA A 151 -4.00 -3.17 9.82
CA ALA A 151 -2.78 -3.90 9.51
C ALA A 151 -2.44 -4.97 10.57
N VAL A 152 -2.66 -4.68 11.86
CA VAL A 152 -2.34 -5.63 12.94
C VAL A 152 -3.40 -6.73 13.11
N GLN A 153 -4.59 -6.57 12.53
CA GLN A 153 -5.68 -7.53 12.65
C GLN A 153 -5.72 -8.47 11.44
N GLY A 154 -5.06 -9.62 11.58
CA GLY A 154 -4.95 -10.64 10.51
C GLY A 154 -6.27 -11.11 9.88
N ASP A 155 -7.41 -10.93 10.57
CA ASP A 155 -8.75 -11.30 10.06
C ASP A 155 -9.44 -10.17 9.26
N THR A 156 -9.04 -8.90 9.45
CA THR A 156 -9.66 -7.75 8.76
C THR A 156 -9.27 -7.64 7.29
N CYS A 157 -8.19 -8.32 6.91
CA CYS A 157 -7.61 -8.37 5.56
C CYS A 157 -8.32 -9.28 4.57
N SER A 158 -9.47 -9.85 4.93
CA SER A 158 -10.26 -10.58 3.96
C SER A 158 -10.92 -9.60 2.98
N THR A 159 -10.35 -9.51 1.76
CA THR A 159 -11.15 -9.24 0.54
C THR A 159 -12.48 -9.99 0.63
N PRO A 160 -13.58 -9.53 -0.02
CA PRO A 160 -14.88 -10.22 0.05
C PRO A 160 -14.65 -11.72 -0.05
N GLN A 161 -14.89 -12.44 1.06
CA GLN A 161 -14.36 -13.79 1.20
C GLN A 161 -15.16 -14.64 0.24
N MET A 162 -14.52 -14.92 -0.89
CA MET A 162 -15.02 -15.83 -1.89
C MET A 162 -15.31 -17.16 -1.20
N SER A 163 -16.43 -17.79 -1.54
CA SER A 163 -16.71 -19.15 -1.07
C SER A 163 -15.58 -20.09 -1.49
N GLU A 164 -15.46 -21.24 -0.83
CA GLU A 164 -14.41 -22.22 -1.19
C GLU A 164 -14.52 -22.64 -2.66
N GLU A 165 -15.74 -22.77 -3.17
CA GLU A 165 -16.03 -23.07 -4.57
C GLU A 165 -15.63 -21.92 -5.49
N ALA A 166 -15.91 -20.67 -5.11
CA ALA A 166 -15.49 -19.50 -5.87
C ALA A 166 -13.97 -19.37 -5.92
N GLN A 167 -13.26 -19.71 -4.82
CA GLN A 167 -11.80 -19.76 -4.79
C GLN A 167 -11.25 -20.89 -5.65
N ALA A 168 -11.87 -22.06 -5.62
CA ALA A 168 -11.52 -23.19 -6.49
C ALA A 168 -11.73 -22.84 -7.97
N LEU A 169 -12.82 -22.15 -8.29
CA LEU A 169 -13.14 -21.65 -9.63
C LEU A 169 -12.09 -20.63 -10.09
N LEU A 170 -11.75 -19.64 -9.26
CA LEU A 170 -10.69 -18.68 -9.55
C LEU A 170 -9.36 -19.38 -9.81
N LYS A 171 -8.93 -20.27 -8.90
CA LYS A 171 -7.67 -21.01 -9.03
C LYS A 171 -7.62 -21.83 -10.32
N ALA A 172 -8.72 -22.47 -10.70
CA ALA A 172 -8.80 -23.22 -11.94
C ALA A 172 -8.75 -22.30 -13.17
N ALA A 173 -9.48 -21.19 -13.14
CA ALA A 173 -9.56 -20.22 -14.24
C ALA A 173 -8.27 -19.42 -14.44
N SER A 174 -7.55 -19.09 -13.37
CA SER A 174 -6.30 -18.31 -13.39
C SER A 174 -5.24 -18.91 -14.32
N LYS A 175 -5.25 -20.22 -14.55
CA LYS A 175 -4.35 -20.90 -15.50
C LYS A 175 -4.48 -20.39 -16.93
N CYS A 176 -5.64 -19.86 -17.29
CA CYS A 176 -5.92 -19.27 -18.59
C CYS A 176 -6.07 -17.77 -18.51
N TRP A 177 -5.66 -17.10 -17.43
CA TRP A 177 -5.78 -15.67 -17.34
C TRP A 177 -4.59 -15.01 -18.04
N VAL A 178 -4.88 -14.24 -19.10
CA VAL A 178 -3.88 -13.44 -19.81
C VAL A 178 -4.10 -11.99 -19.42
N VAL A 179 -3.07 -11.37 -18.85
CA VAL A 179 -3.07 -9.99 -18.40
C VAL A 179 -1.93 -9.24 -19.09
N ASP A 180 -2.26 -8.11 -19.70
CA ASP A 180 -1.27 -7.16 -20.19
C ASP A 180 -0.79 -6.30 -19.03
N VAL A 181 0.30 -6.72 -18.38
CA VAL A 181 0.85 -6.08 -17.17
C VAL A 181 1.23 -4.60 -17.36
N GLY A 182 1.41 -4.13 -18.59
CA GLY A 182 1.68 -2.73 -18.90
C GLY A 182 0.41 -1.87 -19.07
N GLY A 183 -0.75 -2.51 -19.25
CA GLY A 183 -2.02 -1.84 -19.52
C GLY A 183 -2.76 -1.36 -18.27
N ALA A 184 -3.63 -0.36 -18.42
CA ALA A 184 -4.44 0.18 -17.32
C ALA A 184 -5.32 -0.89 -16.65
N ALA A 185 -5.83 -1.86 -17.42
CA ALA A 185 -6.66 -2.96 -16.92
C ALA A 185 -5.93 -3.92 -15.96
N ALA A 186 -4.59 -3.97 -15.98
CA ALA A 186 -3.83 -4.84 -15.08
C ALA A 186 -3.82 -4.38 -13.63
N ARG A 187 -4.27 -3.14 -13.36
CA ARG A 187 -4.41 -2.58 -12.01
C ARG A 187 -5.84 -2.68 -11.47
N VAL A 188 -6.78 -3.13 -12.29
CA VAL A 188 -8.20 -3.19 -11.94
C VAL A 188 -8.52 -4.51 -11.25
N SER A 189 -9.22 -4.41 -10.12
CA SER A 189 -9.90 -5.52 -9.47
C SER A 189 -11.35 -5.59 -9.98
N VAL A 190 -11.80 -6.77 -10.40
CA VAL A 190 -13.14 -7.00 -10.93
C VAL A 190 -13.80 -8.16 -10.21
N THR A 191 -14.99 -7.95 -9.66
CA THR A 191 -15.87 -9.00 -9.14
C THR A 191 -16.91 -9.36 -10.18
N VAL A 192 -16.99 -10.64 -10.52
CA VAL A 192 -17.91 -11.17 -11.53
C VAL A 192 -18.87 -12.17 -10.93
N GLY A 193 -20.16 -11.98 -11.21
CA GLY A 193 -21.21 -12.94 -10.92
C GLY A 193 -21.25 -14.03 -12.00
N VAL A 194 -21.09 -15.28 -11.58
CA VAL A 194 -20.96 -16.45 -12.44
C VAL A 194 -22.00 -17.48 -12.06
N THR A 195 -22.71 -18.01 -13.05
CA THR A 195 -23.58 -19.18 -12.88
C THR A 195 -22.87 -20.41 -13.40
N VAL A 196 -22.76 -21.44 -12.58
CA VAL A 196 -22.19 -22.75 -12.93
C VAL A 196 -23.28 -23.80 -12.94
N ALA A 197 -23.34 -24.58 -14.02
CA ALA A 197 -24.18 -25.75 -14.14
C ALA A 197 -23.41 -26.90 -14.80
N GLN A 198 -23.41 -28.07 -14.18
CA GLN A 198 -22.62 -29.23 -14.54
C GLN A 198 -21.13 -28.89 -14.72
N GLY A 199 -20.60 -28.06 -13.81
CA GLY A 199 -19.22 -27.55 -13.87
C GLY A 199 -18.97 -26.53 -14.99
N ARG A 200 -19.97 -26.15 -15.80
CA ARG A 200 -19.77 -25.19 -16.90
C ARG A 200 -20.28 -23.81 -16.56
N VAL A 201 -19.51 -22.81 -16.94
CA VAL A 201 -19.87 -21.41 -16.74
C VAL A 201 -20.81 -20.97 -17.85
N GLY A 202 -21.93 -20.35 -17.45
CA GLY A 202 -22.86 -19.69 -18.37
C GLY A 202 -22.18 -18.58 -19.17
N ARG A 203 -22.71 -18.27 -20.36
CA ARG A 203 -22.16 -17.19 -21.22
C ARG A 203 -22.45 -15.78 -20.70
N ASP A 204 -23.48 -15.70 -19.85
CA ASP A 204 -23.99 -14.47 -19.24
C ASP A 204 -23.33 -14.32 -17.86
N LEU A 205 -22.20 -13.61 -17.87
CA LEU A 205 -21.51 -13.21 -16.65
C LEU A 205 -21.88 -11.76 -16.36
N LEU A 206 -22.03 -11.44 -15.08
CA LEU A 206 -22.41 -10.10 -14.63
C LEU A 206 -21.20 -9.42 -13.99
N LEU A 207 -20.91 -8.20 -14.40
CA LEU A 207 -20.00 -7.34 -13.66
C LEU A 207 -20.71 -6.89 -12.38
N VAL A 208 -20.22 -7.36 -11.22
CA VAL A 208 -20.79 -7.00 -9.91
C VAL A 208 -20.15 -5.72 -9.40
N SER A 209 -18.81 -5.64 -9.47
CA SER A 209 -18.06 -4.44 -9.11
C SER A 209 -16.71 -4.39 -9.84
N ALA A 210 -16.17 -3.19 -9.98
CA ALA A 210 -14.82 -2.96 -10.46
C ALA A 210 -14.18 -1.80 -9.68
N ALA A 211 -12.87 -1.85 -9.47
CA ALA A 211 -12.13 -0.79 -8.80
C ALA A 211 -10.66 -0.75 -9.23
N GLY A 212 -10.03 0.42 -9.17
CA GLY A 212 -8.60 0.61 -9.48
C GLY A 212 -8.30 1.08 -10.91
N GLY A 213 -9.30 1.53 -11.67
CA GLY A 213 -9.14 2.10 -13.01
C GLY A 213 -10.37 2.89 -13.45
N ASP A 214 -10.28 3.52 -14.62
CA ASP A 214 -11.40 4.19 -15.27
C ASP A 214 -12.39 3.19 -15.88
N ASP A 215 -13.54 3.68 -16.36
CA ASP A 215 -14.61 2.83 -16.92
C ASP A 215 -14.11 1.95 -18.09
N LEU A 216 -13.19 2.47 -18.90
CA LEU A 216 -12.62 1.73 -20.03
C LEU A 216 -11.69 0.60 -19.56
N ALA A 217 -10.85 0.87 -18.56
CA ALA A 217 -10.00 -0.13 -17.94
C ALA A 217 -10.83 -1.18 -17.20
N ALA A 218 -11.91 -0.78 -16.54
CA ALA A 218 -12.86 -1.67 -15.88
C ALA A 218 -13.54 -2.62 -16.86
N GLU A 219 -14.09 -2.10 -17.96
CA GLU A 219 -14.70 -2.90 -19.01
C GLU A 219 -13.68 -3.86 -19.65
N THR A 220 -12.47 -3.38 -19.93
CA THR A 220 -11.40 -4.21 -20.49
C THR A 220 -11.02 -5.36 -19.54
N ALA A 221 -10.88 -5.06 -18.24
CA ALA A 221 -10.61 -6.07 -17.22
C ALA A 221 -11.75 -7.10 -17.12
N PHE A 222 -13.00 -6.66 -17.12
CA PHE A 222 -14.17 -7.53 -17.13
C PHE A 222 -14.20 -8.46 -18.35
N GLN A 223 -13.97 -7.94 -19.56
CA GLN A 223 -13.90 -8.77 -20.78
C GLN A 223 -12.71 -9.74 -20.76
N ASN A 224 -11.59 -9.38 -20.14
CA ASN A 224 -10.48 -10.30 -19.93
C ASN A 224 -10.89 -11.45 -19.02
N VAL A 225 -11.49 -11.16 -17.86
CA VAL A 225 -11.96 -12.16 -16.90
C VAL A 225 -13.01 -13.08 -17.52
N ARG A 226 -13.97 -12.52 -18.25
CA ARG A 226 -15.00 -13.30 -18.96
C ARG A 226 -14.38 -14.30 -19.93
N ARG A 227 -13.40 -13.87 -20.73
CA ARG A 227 -12.68 -14.76 -21.66
C ARG A 227 -11.88 -15.82 -20.92
N THR A 228 -11.27 -15.47 -19.79
CA THR A 228 -10.55 -16.42 -18.92
C THR A 228 -11.46 -17.56 -18.47
N LEU A 229 -12.62 -17.24 -17.88
CA LEU A 229 -13.59 -18.23 -17.40
C LEU A 229 -14.11 -19.13 -18.53
N LEU A 230 -14.43 -18.55 -19.68
CA LEU A 230 -14.94 -19.32 -20.82
C LEU A 230 -13.86 -20.15 -21.52
N ARG A 231 -12.60 -19.72 -21.47
CA ARG A 231 -11.47 -20.43 -22.08
C ARG A 231 -10.98 -21.60 -21.22
N CYS A 232 -10.93 -21.41 -19.91
CA CYS A 232 -10.36 -22.42 -19.01
C CYS A 232 -11.31 -23.56 -18.66
N GLN A 233 -12.62 -23.37 -18.86
CA GLN A 233 -13.60 -24.37 -18.44
C GLN A 233 -13.40 -25.75 -19.10
N GLY A 234 -12.91 -25.83 -20.34
CA GLY A 234 -12.70 -27.12 -21.03
C GLY A 234 -13.92 -28.04 -20.95
N ASP A 235 -13.77 -29.19 -20.29
CA ASP A 235 -14.86 -30.13 -20.03
C ASP A 235 -15.78 -29.69 -18.86
N GLY A 236 -15.25 -28.92 -17.92
CA GLY A 236 -15.93 -28.32 -16.77
C GLY A 236 -14.94 -27.97 -15.65
N TYR A 237 -15.34 -27.04 -14.79
CA TYR A 237 -14.71 -26.78 -13.50
C TYR A 237 -15.14 -27.81 -12.46
N ALA A 238 -14.23 -28.18 -11.55
CA ALA A 238 -14.51 -29.04 -10.41
C ALA A 238 -15.13 -28.23 -9.26
N VAL A 239 -16.28 -27.62 -9.52
CA VAL A 239 -17.08 -26.88 -8.55
C VAL A 239 -18.55 -27.28 -8.72
N ASP A 240 -19.31 -27.21 -7.63
CA ASP A 240 -20.73 -27.57 -7.65
C ASP A 240 -21.56 -26.58 -8.48
N ASP A 241 -22.80 -26.96 -8.75
CA ASP A 241 -23.76 -26.10 -9.44
C ASP A 241 -24.21 -24.98 -8.51
N GLY A 242 -24.24 -23.75 -9.02
CA GLY A 242 -24.58 -22.59 -8.20
C GLY A 242 -24.25 -21.25 -8.83
N HIS A 243 -24.44 -20.21 -8.03
CA HIS A 243 -24.06 -18.85 -8.36
C HIS A 243 -22.90 -18.42 -7.46
N TYR A 244 -21.86 -17.87 -8.07
CA TYR A 244 -20.63 -17.49 -7.37
C TYR A 244 -20.24 -16.07 -7.76
N GLU A 245 -19.78 -15.30 -6.77
CA GLU A 245 -19.09 -14.04 -7.01
C GLU A 245 -17.58 -14.30 -6.93
N VAL A 246 -16.90 -14.03 -8.04
CA VAL A 246 -15.47 -14.35 -8.21
C VAL A 246 -14.71 -13.06 -8.44
N THR A 247 -13.77 -12.75 -7.53
CA THR A 247 -12.95 -11.55 -7.61
C THR A 247 -11.61 -11.86 -8.28
N PHE A 248 -11.32 -11.14 -9.37
CA PHE A 248 -10.07 -11.16 -10.10
C PHE A 248 -9.34 -9.85 -9.84
N SER A 249 -8.13 -9.91 -9.28
CA SER A 249 -7.34 -8.76 -8.87
C SER A 249 -5.85 -8.95 -9.19
N PRO A 250 -5.04 -7.88 -9.19
CA PRO A 250 -3.60 -8.00 -9.40
C PRO A 250 -2.91 -8.97 -8.42
N GLN A 251 -3.41 -9.06 -7.19
CA GLN A 251 -2.89 -9.95 -6.14
C GLN A 251 -3.20 -11.42 -6.43
N SER A 252 -4.33 -11.72 -7.06
CA SER A 252 -4.72 -13.11 -7.35
C SER A 252 -3.88 -13.76 -8.47
N LEU A 253 -3.05 -12.98 -9.17
CA LEU A 253 -2.03 -13.47 -10.11
C LEU A 253 -0.74 -13.93 -9.43
N ARG A 254 -0.44 -13.44 -8.21
CA ARG A 254 0.83 -13.74 -7.52
C ARG A 254 0.82 -15.07 -6.77
N ARG A 255 -0.29 -15.80 -6.79
CA ARG A 255 -0.58 -16.95 -5.92
C ARG A 255 -0.53 -18.28 -6.67
#